data_AF-A0A534L6C9-F1
#
_entry.id   AF-A0A534L6C9-F1
#
_cell.length_a   1.000
_cell.length_b   1.000
_cell.length_c   1.000
_cell.angle_alpha   90.00
_cell.angle_beta   90.00
_cell.angle_gamma   90.00
#
_symmetry.space_group_name_H-M   'P 1'
#
loop_
_entity.id
_entity.type
_entity.pdbx_description
1 polymer ?
#
loop_
_entity_poly.entity_id
_entity_poly.type
_entity_poly.pdbx_seq_one_letter_code
_entity_poly.pdbx_strand_id
1 'polypeptide(L)'
;MREPPPPMMSAPMMMDRKKIMIAAVIALGLLFLMVGAMLVDLSKTVLPSTATPDQVIAQENLGRVWGPLVAHFGIFLFVLGLFAAAVYAEDLDVFVRLFLLIVAFVALLLVLANSPTIFG
;
A
#
# COMPACT_ATOMS: atom_id res chain seq x y z
N MET A 1 16.02 21.93 54.18
CA MET A 1 15.75 22.14 52.74
C MET A 1 15.47 20.77 52.14
N ARG A 2 14.30 20.57 51.53
CA ARG A 2 13.91 19.29 50.94
C ARG A 2 14.50 19.27 49.54
N GLU A 3 15.37 18.30 49.23
CA GLU A 3 15.93 18.17 47.88
C GLU A 3 14.79 18.07 46.85
N PRO A 4 14.90 18.75 45.70
CA PRO A 4 13.89 18.66 44.67
C PRO A 4 13.81 17.20 44.17
N PRO A 5 12.58 16.67 43.97
CA PRO A 5 12.41 15.28 43.56
C PRO A 5 13.13 15.04 42.22
N PRO A 6 13.81 13.88 42.06
CA PRO A 6 14.60 13.60 40.89
C PRO A 6 13.76 13.66 39.61
N PRO A 7 14.29 14.25 38.52
CA PRO A 7 13.57 14.37 37.26
C PRO A 7 13.26 12.97 36.74
N MET A 8 11.96 12.65 36.67
CA MET A 8 11.50 11.43 36.01
C MET A 8 11.93 11.52 34.55
N MET A 9 12.95 10.75 34.18
CA MET A 9 13.33 10.57 32.78
C MET A 9 12.09 10.05 32.07
N SER A 10 11.50 10.87 31.20
CA SER A 10 10.40 10.47 30.34
C SER A 10 10.86 9.26 29.53
N ALA A 11 10.32 8.09 29.85
CA ALA A 11 10.61 6.87 29.11
C ALA A 11 10.41 7.13 27.61
N PRO A 12 11.29 6.61 26.73
CA PRO A 12 11.13 6.78 25.30
C PRO A 12 9.74 6.28 24.92
N MET A 13 8.95 7.17 24.32
CA MET A 13 7.58 6.91 23.90
C MET A 13 7.62 5.78 22.85
N MET A 14 7.57 4.53 23.30
CA MET A 14 7.51 3.37 22.42
C MET A 14 6.20 3.48 21.64
N MET A 15 6.30 3.69 20.33
CA MET A 15 5.13 3.66 19.46
C MET A 15 4.39 2.33 19.67
N ASP A 16 3.10 2.40 19.95
CA ASP A 16 2.28 1.21 20.20
C ASP A 16 2.46 0.21 19.05
N ARG A 17 2.70 -1.06 19.39
CA ARG A 17 2.94 -2.15 18.41
C ARG A 17 1.82 -2.22 17.37
N LYS A 18 0.59 -1.91 17.77
CA LYS A 18 -0.56 -1.83 16.86
C LYS A 18 -0.36 -0.78 15.77
N LYS A 19 0.11 0.41 16.12
CA LYS A 19 0.39 1.50 15.17
C LYS A 19 1.53 1.14 14.22
N ILE A 20 2.56 0.47 14.73
CA ILE A 20 3.67 -0.05 13.89
C ILE A 20 3.12 -1.05 12.86
N MET A 21 2.29 -2.00 13.30
CA MET A 21 1.71 -3.01 12.40
C MET A 21 0.81 -2.37 11.34
N ILE A 22 -0.04 -1.40 11.71
CA ILE A 22 -0.91 -0.69 10.77
C ILE A 22 -0.06 0.08 9.74
N ALA A 23 0.95 0.82 10.20
CA ALA A 23 1.87 1.53 9.32
C ALA A 23 2.63 0.57 8.39
N ALA A 24 3.03 -0.60 8.89
CA ALA A 24 3.71 -1.62 8.09
C ALA A 24 2.79 -2.19 7.00
N VAL A 25 1.51 -2.47 7.30
CA VAL A 25 0.54 -2.94 6.30
C VAL A 25 0.32 -1.89 5.21
N ILE A 26 0.17 -0.62 5.59
CA ILE A 26 0.05 0.49 4.64
C ILE A 26 1.30 0.60 3.76
N ALA A 27 2.48 0.62 4.36
CA ALA A 27 3.75 0.72 3.66
C ALA A 27 3.97 -0.47 2.71
N LEU A 28 3.61 -1.69 3.14
CA LEU A 28 3.70 -2.88 2.32
C LEU A 28 2.72 -2.81 1.13
N GLY A 29 1.50 -2.34 1.35
CA GLY A 29 0.54 -2.12 0.26
C GLY A 29 1.05 -1.12 -0.79
N LEU A 30 1.64 -0.01 -0.34
CA LEU A 30 2.30 0.97 -1.21
C LEU A 30 3.49 0.39 -1.96
N LEU A 31 4.29 -0.47 -1.31
CA LEU A 31 5.42 -1.15 -1.95
C LEU A 31 4.94 -2.06 -3.08
N PHE A 32 3.92 -2.88 -2.84
CA PHE A 32 3.36 -3.75 -3.89
C PHE A 32 2.73 -2.95 -5.03
N LEU A 33 2.08 -1.82 -4.73
CA LEU A 33 1.58 -0.90 -5.75
C LEU A 33 2.70 -0.36 -6.64
N MET A 34 3.81 0.07 -6.01
CA MET A 34 4.99 0.53 -6.73
C MET A 34 5.57 -0.58 -7.61
N VAL A 35 5.74 -1.80 -7.08
CA VAL A 35 6.25 -2.94 -7.85
C VAL A 35 5.31 -3.28 -9.01
N GLY A 36 4.00 -3.30 -8.80
CA GLY A 36 3.02 -3.53 -9.86
C GLY A 36 3.12 -2.50 -10.98
N ALA A 37 3.26 -1.21 -10.63
CA ALA A 37 3.48 -0.13 -11.60
C ALA A 37 4.80 -0.30 -12.37
N MET A 38 5.89 -0.64 -11.68
CA MET A 38 7.19 -0.91 -12.31
C MET A 38 7.14 -2.07 -13.31
N LEU A 39 6.38 -3.14 -13.01
CA LEU A 39 6.19 -4.26 -13.94
C LEU A 39 5.43 -3.83 -15.20
N VAL A 40 4.40 -2.99 -15.06
CA VAL A 40 3.70 -2.41 -16.21
C VAL A 40 4.65 -1.53 -17.03
N ASP A 41 5.52 -0.75 -16.40
CA ASP A 41 6.47 0.08 -17.13
C ASP A 41 7.57 -0.74 -17.81
N LEU A 42 8.04 -1.82 -17.18
CA LEU A 42 8.92 -2.81 -17.80
C LEU A 42 8.32 -3.43 -19.05
N SER A 43 7.00 -3.64 -19.08
CA SER A 43 6.31 -4.17 -20.27
C SER A 43 6.37 -3.26 -21.50
N LYS A 44 6.62 -1.96 -21.31
CA LYS A 44 6.68 -0.94 -22.38
C LYS A 44 8.09 -0.71 -22.90
N THR A 45 9.08 -1.44 -22.37
CA THR A 45 10.48 -1.31 -22.80
C THR A 45 10.68 -1.86 -24.21
N VAL A 46 11.66 -1.35 -24.95
CA VAL A 46 11.93 -1.79 -26.32
C VAL A 46 12.66 -3.14 -26.29
N LEU A 47 12.09 -4.16 -26.93
CA LEU A 47 12.78 -5.43 -27.13
C LEU A 47 13.79 -5.34 -28.30
N PRO A 48 14.89 -6.10 -28.24
CA PRO A 48 15.78 -6.26 -29.39
C PRO A 48 15.01 -6.79 -30.61
N SER A 49 15.43 -6.40 -31.81
CA SER A 49 14.83 -6.90 -33.06
C SER A 49 14.99 -8.41 -33.27
N THR A 50 15.85 -9.05 -32.49
CA THR A 50 16.10 -10.50 -32.48
C THR A 50 15.33 -11.23 -31.38
N ALA A 51 14.37 -10.57 -30.71
CA ALA A 51 13.59 -11.18 -29.64
C ALA A 51 12.80 -12.38 -30.17
N THR A 52 12.78 -13.47 -29.38
CA THR A 52 11.96 -14.63 -29.72
C THR A 52 10.48 -14.33 -29.48
N PRO A 53 9.54 -15.04 -30.13
CA PRO A 53 8.11 -14.89 -29.87
C PRO A 53 7.76 -15.04 -28.39
N ASP A 54 8.42 -15.96 -27.69
CA ASP A 54 8.21 -16.18 -26.25
C ASP A 54 8.61 -14.97 -25.40
N GLN A 55 9.69 -14.25 -25.77
CA GLN A 55 10.12 -13.04 -25.08
C GLN A 55 9.12 -11.90 -25.26
N VAL A 56 8.54 -11.77 -26.46
CA VAL A 56 7.50 -10.77 -26.75
C VAL A 56 6.25 -11.05 -25.90
N ILE A 57 5.79 -12.30 -25.86
CA ILE A 57 4.62 -12.71 -25.06
C ILE A 57 4.89 -12.50 -23.57
N ALA A 58 6.07 -12.89 -23.08
CA ALA A 58 6.45 -12.70 -21.69
C ALA A 58 6.42 -11.22 -21.29
N GLN A 59 6.94 -10.33 -22.15
CA GLN A 59 6.92 -8.90 -21.90
C GLN A 59 5.49 -8.34 -21.90
N GLU A 60 4.64 -8.73 -22.85
CA GLU A 60 3.25 -8.30 -22.92
C GLU A 60 2.45 -8.74 -21.67
N ASN A 61 2.71 -9.96 -21.18
CA ASN A 61 2.10 -10.48 -19.96
C ASN A 61 2.50 -9.70 -18.70
N LEU A 62 3.67 -9.05 -18.67
CA LEU A 62 4.03 -8.15 -17.56
C LEU A 62 3.05 -6.98 -17.44
N GLY A 63 2.62 -6.42 -18.56
CA GLY A 63 1.70 -5.28 -18.59
C GLY A 63 0.24 -5.67 -18.42
N ARG A 64 -0.16 -6.82 -18.96
CA ARG A 64 -1.57 -7.25 -18.98
C ARG A 64 -1.98 -8.06 -17.75
N VAL A 65 -1.07 -8.86 -17.20
CA VAL A 65 -1.41 -9.83 -16.15
C VAL A 65 -0.64 -9.55 -14.87
N TRP A 66 0.69 -9.60 -14.91
CA TRP A 66 1.51 -9.61 -13.69
C TRP A 66 1.53 -8.25 -12.98
N GLY A 67 1.75 -7.16 -13.72
CA GLY A 67 1.74 -5.81 -13.19
C GLY A 67 0.41 -5.46 -12.53
N PRO A 68 -0.74 -5.62 -13.22
CA PRO A 68 -2.04 -5.47 -12.62
C PRO A 68 -2.23 -6.37 -11.40
N LEU A 69 -1.96 -7.68 -11.49
CA LEU A 69 -2.16 -8.62 -10.37
C LEU A 69 -1.42 -8.18 -9.09
N VAL A 70 -0.16 -7.77 -9.22
CA VAL A 70 0.65 -7.29 -8.09
C VAL A 70 0.11 -5.97 -7.55
N ALA A 71 -0.29 -5.04 -8.42
CA ALA A 71 -0.90 -3.77 -8.01
C ALA A 71 -2.24 -3.99 -7.27
N HIS A 72 -3.08 -4.93 -7.72
CA HIS A 72 -4.33 -5.31 -7.05
C HIS A 72 -4.06 -5.84 -5.64
N PHE A 73 -3.06 -6.70 -5.46
CA PHE A 73 -2.69 -7.17 -4.14
C PHE A 73 -2.25 -6.01 -3.23
N GLY A 74 -1.42 -5.09 -3.76
CA GLY A 74 -0.94 -3.92 -3.02
C GLY A 74 -2.05 -2.98 -2.57
N ILE A 75 -3.01 -2.68 -3.45
CA ILE A 75 -4.13 -1.78 -3.11
C ILE A 75 -5.10 -2.40 -2.11
N PHE A 76 -5.34 -3.72 -2.15
CA PHE A 76 -6.15 -4.38 -1.11
C PHE A 76 -5.45 -4.34 0.26
N LEU A 77 -4.14 -4.55 0.31
CA LEU A 77 -3.36 -4.36 1.55
C LEU A 77 -3.41 -2.91 2.03
N PHE A 78 -3.28 -1.95 1.12
CA PHE A 78 -3.36 -0.52 1.46
C PHE A 78 -4.74 -0.16 2.04
N VAL A 79 -5.82 -0.58 1.39
CA VAL A 79 -7.19 -0.38 1.87
C VAL A 79 -7.39 -1.02 3.24
N LEU A 80 -6.95 -2.27 3.43
CA LEU A 80 -7.00 -2.95 4.72
C LEU A 80 -6.26 -2.16 5.81
N GLY A 81 -5.07 -1.63 5.48
CA GLY A 81 -4.29 -0.77 6.37
C GLY A 81 -5.00 0.52 6.74
N LEU A 82 -5.66 1.19 5.79
CA LEU A 82 -6.45 2.40 6.05
C LEU A 82 -7.68 2.12 6.92
N PHE A 83 -8.39 1.01 6.68
CA PHE A 83 -9.49 0.58 7.55
C PHE A 83 -9.00 0.29 8.96
N ALA A 84 -7.89 -0.44 9.11
CA ALA A 84 -7.29 -0.72 10.40
C ALA A 84 -6.85 0.57 11.11
N ALA A 85 -6.27 1.53 10.39
CA ALA A 85 -5.93 2.84 10.94
C ALA A 85 -7.18 3.60 11.43
N ALA A 86 -8.23 3.66 10.62
CA ALA A 86 -9.45 4.37 10.97
C ALA A 86 -10.18 3.75 12.16
N VAL A 87 -10.12 2.42 12.33
CA VAL A 87 -10.84 1.73 13.40
C VAL A 87 -10.02 1.68 14.69
N TYR A 88 -8.73 1.35 14.61
CA TYR A 88 -7.90 1.02 15.77
C TYR A 88 -6.98 2.15 16.25
N ALA A 89 -6.77 3.21 15.46
CA ALA A 89 -6.03 4.38 15.93
C ALA A 89 -6.99 5.36 16.64
N GLU A 90 -7.33 5.03 17.88
CA GLU A 90 -8.31 5.77 18.71
C GLU A 90 -7.85 7.19 19.04
N ASP A 91 -6.54 7.45 19.01
CA ASP A 91 -5.96 8.77 19.30
C ASP A 91 -6.09 9.77 18.13
N LEU A 92 -6.60 9.32 16.98
CA LEU A 92 -6.86 10.18 15.83
C LEU A 92 -8.19 10.91 15.99
N ASP A 93 -8.21 12.16 15.54
CA ASP A 93 -9.44 12.95 15.44
C ASP A 93 -10.47 12.22 14.55
N VAL A 94 -11.75 12.36 14.90
CA VAL A 94 -12.87 11.77 14.19
C VAL A 94 -12.87 12.17 12.71
N PHE A 95 -12.46 13.40 12.41
CA PHE A 95 -12.34 13.89 11.03
C PHE A 95 -11.28 13.13 10.24
N VAL A 96 -10.13 12.83 10.85
CA VAL A 96 -9.06 12.05 10.21
C VAL A 96 -9.53 10.61 9.99
N ARG A 97 -10.19 10.01 10.97
CA ARG A 97 -10.73 8.64 10.85
C ARG A 97 -11.77 8.54 9.73
N LEU A 98 -12.68 9.50 9.63
CA LEU A 98 -13.66 9.59 8.53
C LEU A 98 -12.97 9.79 7.19
N PHE A 99 -11.96 10.67 7.12
CA PHE A 99 -11.17 10.87 5.91
C PHE A 99 -10.48 9.57 5.45
N LEU A 100 -9.85 8.84 6.37
CA LEU A 100 -9.21 7.55 6.06
C LEU A 100 -10.21 6.51 5.52
N LEU A 101 -11.43 6.45 6.07
CA LEU A 101 -12.49 5.57 5.56
C LEU A 101 -12.95 5.99 4.15
N ILE A 102 -13.09 7.29 3.89
CA ILE A 102 -13.43 7.80 2.55
C ILE A 102 -12.33 7.43 1.55
N VAL A 103 -11.05 7.66 1.90
CA VAL A 103 -9.92 7.30 1.04
C VAL A 103 -9.87 5.79 0.78
N ALA A 104 -10.10 4.96 1.81
CA ALA A 104 -10.15 3.52 1.66
C ALA A 104 -11.28 3.09 0.69
N PHE A 105 -12.45 3.70 0.82
CA PHE A 105 -13.59 3.43 -0.05
C PHE A 105 -13.33 3.88 -1.50
N VAL A 106 -12.81 5.09 -1.71
CA VAL A 106 -12.45 5.60 -3.04
C VAL A 106 -11.38 4.72 -3.68
N ALA A 107 -10.35 4.32 -2.95
CA ALA A 107 -9.32 3.41 -3.44
C ALA A 107 -9.93 2.08 -3.89
N LEU A 108 -10.86 1.51 -3.11
CA LEU A 108 -11.56 0.27 -3.48
C LEU A 108 -12.41 0.44 -4.75
N LEU A 109 -13.10 1.57 -4.90
CA LEU A 109 -13.86 1.87 -6.12
C LEU A 109 -12.95 2.02 -7.34
N LEU A 110 -11.80 2.68 -7.22
CA LEU A 110 -10.84 2.84 -8.31
C LEU A 110 -10.32 1.49 -8.82
N VAL A 111 -10.11 0.54 -7.91
CA VAL A 111 -9.70 -0.82 -8.26
C VAL A 111 -10.78 -1.52 -9.06
N LEU A 112 -12.01 -1.50 -8.55
CA LEU A 112 -13.12 -2.16 -9.22
C LEU A 112 -13.43 -1.52 -10.59
N ALA A 113 -13.29 -0.20 -10.70
CA ALA A 113 -13.58 0.52 -11.94
C ALA A 113 -12.52 0.32 -13.03
N ASN A 114 -11.27 0.02 -12.68
CA ASN A 114 -10.14 0.01 -13.62
C ASN A 114 -9.38 -1.33 -13.67
N SER A 115 -10.04 -2.44 -13.32
CA SER A 115 -9.38 -3.75 -13.28
C SER A 115 -9.55 -4.54 -14.58
N PRO A 116 -8.53 -4.60 -15.47
CA PRO A 116 -8.55 -5.51 -16.62
C PRO A 116 -8.51 -6.98 -16.20
N THR A 117 -7.94 -7.29 -15.04
CA THR A 117 -7.82 -8.67 -14.53
C THR A 117 -9.08 -9.19 -13.84
N ILE A 118 -9.97 -8.32 -13.35
CA ILE A 118 -11.21 -8.73 -12.67
C ILE A 118 -12.40 -8.69 -13.63
N PHE A 119 -12.44 -7.76 -14.59
CA PHE A 119 -13.62 -7.52 -15.44
C PHE A 119 -13.40 -7.73 -16.95
N GLY A 120 -12.17 -8.05 -17.40
CA GLY A 120 -11.87 -8.45 -18.79
C GLY A 120 -11.33 -7.34 -19.67
#